data_AF-A0A1V4JVU1-F1
#
_entry.id   AF-A0A1V4JVU1-F1
#
_cell.length_a   1.000
_cell.length_b   1.000
_cell.length_c   1.000
_cell.angle_alpha   90.00
_cell.angle_beta   90.00
_cell.angle_gamma   90.00
#
_symmetry.space_group_name_H-M   'P 1'
#
loop_
_entity.id
_entity.type
_entity.pdbx_description
1 polymer ?
#
loop_
_entity_poly.entity_id
_entity_poly.type
_entity_poly.pdbx_seq_one_letter_code
_entity_poly.pdbx_strand_id
1 'polypeptide(L)'
;MRLLLEDKTVEIMLDKKQIQAIFLFKFKMGHKAEETTRNINNTFGPGTANECTVQWWFKKFQKGDESLADEEHSGRPLEFDNDQLRAIIKGDPLTTT
;
A
#
# COMPACT_ATOMS: atom_id res chain seq x y z
N MET A 1 17.61 -11.74 -39.55
CA MET A 1 18.05 -11.29 -38.21
C MET A 1 16.76 -10.92 -37.45
N ARG A 2 15.99 -11.87 -36.87
CA ARG A 2 16.10 -12.38 -35.47
C ARG A 2 16.82 -11.38 -34.56
N LEU A 3 16.25 -10.77 -33.52
CA LEU A 3 14.93 -10.82 -32.88
C LEU A 3 14.70 -9.44 -32.21
N LEU A 4 13.54 -8.81 -32.45
CA LEU A 4 12.97 -7.82 -31.52
C LEU A 4 12.12 -8.57 -30.49
N LEU A 5 12.73 -9.44 -29.68
CA LEU A 5 12.00 -10.24 -28.70
C LEU A 5 12.83 -10.67 -27.48
N GLU A 6 13.71 -9.81 -26.95
CA GLU A 6 14.46 -10.13 -25.73
C GLU A 6 14.44 -8.99 -24.71
N ASP A 7 13.26 -8.36 -24.52
CA ASP A 7 12.98 -7.65 -23.26
C ASP A 7 11.49 -7.69 -22.87
N LYS A 8 10.80 -8.75 -23.33
CA LYS A 8 9.50 -9.16 -22.80
C LYS A 8 9.68 -10.27 -21.77
N THR A 9 10.64 -10.12 -20.86
CA THR A 9 10.56 -10.80 -19.56
C THR A 9 9.19 -10.48 -19.02
N VAL A 10 8.37 -11.52 -18.88
CA VAL A 10 6.97 -11.43 -18.51
C VAL A 10 6.84 -10.46 -17.35
N GLU A 11 6.30 -9.26 -17.58
CA GLU A 11 5.71 -8.47 -16.51
C GLU A 11 4.59 -9.36 -15.95
N ILE A 12 4.94 -10.19 -14.98
CA ILE A 12 3.97 -10.87 -14.16
C ILE A 12 3.33 -9.72 -13.39
N MET A 13 2.24 -9.18 -13.93
CA MET A 13 1.46 -8.12 -13.29
C MET A 13 0.87 -8.69 -12.01
N LEU A 14 1.68 -8.65 -10.95
CA LEU A 14 1.31 -9.11 -9.63
C LEU A 14 0.46 -8.01 -9.00
N ASP A 15 -0.79 -8.31 -8.70
CA ASP A 15 -1.62 -7.34 -8.01
C ASP A 15 -1.15 -7.18 -6.55
N LYS A 16 -1.56 -6.08 -5.91
CA LYS A 16 -1.17 -5.79 -4.53
C LYS A 16 -1.55 -6.92 -3.56
N LYS A 17 -2.71 -7.55 -3.75
CA LYS A 17 -3.21 -8.64 -2.89
C LYS A 17 -2.38 -9.91 -3.07
N GLN A 18 -1.91 -10.20 -4.27
CA GLN A 18 -1.02 -11.31 -4.57
C GLN A 18 0.35 -11.10 -3.92
N ILE A 19 0.91 -9.88 -3.98
CA ILE A 19 2.14 -9.53 -3.26
C ILE A 19 1.98 -9.77 -1.75
N GLN A 20 0.86 -9.30 -1.17
CA GLN A 20 0.57 -9.47 0.25
C GLN A 20 0.35 -10.94 0.64
N ALA A 21 -0.30 -11.73 -0.23
CA ALA A 21 -0.45 -13.17 -0.05
C ALA A 21 0.92 -13.88 -0.02
N ILE A 22 1.86 -13.46 -0.87
CA ILE A 22 3.23 -13.97 -0.85
C ILE A 22 3.92 -13.62 0.46
N PHE A 23 3.74 -12.40 0.98
CA PHE A 23 4.28 -12.02 2.30
C PHE A 23 3.74 -12.95 3.41
N LEU A 24 2.43 -13.18 3.43
CA LEU A 24 1.80 -14.08 4.42
C LEU A 24 2.33 -15.50 4.30
N PHE A 25 2.44 -16.03 3.08
CA PHE A 25 2.99 -17.35 2.83
C PHE A 25 4.43 -17.47 3.34
N LYS A 26 5.30 -16.51 3.01
CA LYS A 26 6.70 -16.50 3.45
C LYS A 26 6.83 -16.34 4.97
N PHE A 27 5.97 -15.55 5.60
CA PHE A 27 5.89 -15.44 7.05
C PHE A 27 5.53 -16.78 7.71
N LYS A 28 4.49 -17.48 7.21
CA LYS A 28 4.09 -18.80 7.73
C LYS A 28 5.17 -19.88 7.56
N MET A 29 6.01 -19.74 6.54
CA MET A 29 7.19 -20.59 6.33
C MET A 29 8.38 -20.23 7.24
N GLY A 30 8.27 -19.21 8.09
CA GLY A 30 9.32 -18.81 9.02
C GLY A 30 10.48 -18.03 8.39
N HIS A 31 10.31 -17.52 7.15
CA HIS A 31 11.33 -16.69 6.52
C HIS A 31 11.44 -15.32 7.20
N LYS A 32 12.59 -14.65 7.04
CA LYS A 32 12.79 -13.27 7.48
C LYS A 32 12.34 -12.27 6.41
N ALA A 33 12.07 -11.03 6.82
CA ALA A 33 11.63 -9.96 5.90
C ALA A 33 12.68 -9.61 4.83
N GLU A 34 13.96 -9.54 5.21
CA GLU A 34 15.08 -9.31 4.28
C GLU A 34 15.16 -10.42 3.22
N GLU A 35 15.14 -11.69 3.65
CA GLU A 35 15.16 -12.84 2.75
C GLU A 35 13.94 -12.85 1.81
N THR A 36 12.76 -12.54 2.34
CA THR A 36 11.52 -12.44 1.56
C THR A 36 11.62 -11.35 0.50
N THR A 37 12.13 -10.17 0.86
CA THR A 37 12.32 -9.04 -0.05
C THR A 37 13.27 -9.41 -1.19
N ARG A 38 14.42 -10.01 -0.86
CA ARG A 38 15.39 -10.49 -1.85
C ARG A 38 14.78 -11.55 -2.77
N ASN A 39 14.08 -12.53 -2.21
CA ASN A 39 13.46 -13.61 -2.98
C ASN A 39 12.40 -13.09 -3.95
N ILE A 40 11.60 -12.11 -3.53
CA ILE A 40 10.57 -11.49 -4.38
C ILE A 40 11.22 -10.67 -5.49
N ASN A 41 12.18 -9.81 -5.17
CA ASN A 41 12.85 -8.98 -6.18
C ASN A 41 13.65 -9.80 -7.20
N ASN A 42 14.25 -10.92 -6.78
CA ASN A 42 14.94 -11.84 -7.70
C ASN A 42 13.96 -12.60 -8.61
N THR A 43 12.75 -12.91 -8.13
CA THR A 43 11.77 -13.72 -8.88
C THR A 43 10.89 -12.87 -9.80
N PHE A 44 10.41 -11.73 -9.30
CA PHE A 44 9.40 -10.91 -9.95
C PHE A 44 9.95 -9.59 -10.50
N GLY A 45 11.23 -9.31 -10.27
CA GLY A 45 11.91 -8.13 -10.77
C GLY A 45 12.27 -7.13 -9.66
N PRO A 46 13.34 -6.34 -9.85
CA PRO A 46 13.78 -5.37 -8.86
C PRO A 46 12.69 -4.34 -8.58
N GLY A 47 12.49 -4.00 -7.32
CA GLY A 47 11.47 -3.02 -6.89
C GLY A 47 10.08 -3.60 -6.65
N THR A 48 9.86 -4.89 -6.91
CA THR A 48 8.57 -5.56 -6.62
C THR A 48 8.23 -5.52 -5.13
N ALA A 49 9.21 -5.73 -4.26
CA ALA A 49 9.07 -5.62 -2.81
C ALA A 49 10.05 -4.61 -2.22
N ASN A 50 9.53 -3.78 -1.32
CA ASN A 50 10.30 -2.92 -0.45
C ASN A 50 10.40 -3.56 0.94
N GLU A 51 11.60 -3.63 1.51
CA GLU A 51 11.84 -4.28 2.80
C GLU A 51 10.99 -3.66 3.93
N CYS A 52 10.87 -2.33 3.98
CA CYS A 52 10.03 -1.65 4.97
C CYS A 52 8.57 -2.08 4.88
N THR A 53 8.07 -2.32 3.66
CA THR A 53 6.72 -2.84 3.44
C THR A 53 6.60 -4.27 3.95
N VAL A 54 7.55 -5.15 3.62
CA VAL A 54 7.56 -6.54 4.10
C VAL A 54 7.62 -6.60 5.62
N GLN A 55 8.47 -5.78 6.25
CA GLN A 55 8.57 -5.70 7.71
C GLN A 55 7.27 -5.23 8.37
N TRP A 56 6.58 -4.25 7.78
CA TRP A 56 5.28 -3.80 8.28
C TRP A 56 4.25 -4.92 8.25
N TRP A 57 4.17 -5.65 7.14
CA TRP A 57 3.29 -6.82 7.00
C TRP A 57 3.62 -7.92 8.00
N PHE A 58 4.89 -8.23 8.21
CA PHE A 58 5.30 -9.25 9.17
C PHE A 58 4.94 -8.85 10.61
N LYS A 59 5.07 -7.57 10.98
CA LYS A 59 4.62 -7.07 12.28
C LYS A 59 3.09 -7.17 12.43
N LYS A 60 2.33 -6.96 11.35
CA LYS A 60 0.87 -7.15 11.32
C LYS A 60 0.52 -8.62 11.57
N PHE A 61 1.14 -9.54 10.84
CA PHE A 61 0.94 -10.99 10.99
C PHE A 61 1.37 -11.52 12.36
N GLN A 62 2.44 -10.99 12.95
CA GLN A 62 2.86 -11.34 14.32
C GLN A 62 1.80 -10.99 15.37
N LYS A 63 0.94 -9.99 15.12
CA LYS A 63 -0.18 -9.63 15.99
C LYS A 63 -1.43 -10.49 15.74
N GLY A 64 -1.37 -11.45 14.80
CA GLY A 64 -2.47 -12.33 14.43
C GLY A 64 -3.39 -11.77 13.34
N ASP A 65 -3.11 -10.58 12.81
CA ASP A 65 -3.92 -9.98 11.75
C ASP A 65 -3.39 -10.40 10.38
N GLU A 66 -3.99 -11.44 9.80
CA GLU A 66 -3.67 -11.99 8.48
C GLU A 66 -4.49 -11.37 7.34
N SER A 67 -5.24 -10.29 7.60
CA SER A 67 -6.08 -9.66 6.57
C SER A 67 -5.21 -9.05 5.47
N LEU A 68 -5.44 -9.48 4.22
CA LEU A 68 -4.71 -9.00 3.04
C LEU A 68 -5.30 -7.71 2.46
N ALA A 69 -6.47 -7.26 2.90
CA ALA A 69 -6.99 -5.98 2.47
C ALA A 69 -6.20 -4.84 3.15
N ASP A 70 -5.99 -3.74 2.43
CA ASP A 70 -5.81 -2.47 3.14
C ASP A 70 -7.11 -2.25 3.89
N GLU A 71 -7.02 -1.98 5.20
CA GLU A 71 -8.19 -1.45 5.89
C GLU A 71 -8.64 -0.21 5.13
N GLU A 72 -9.94 -0.12 4.85
CA GLU A 72 -10.53 1.10 4.35
C GLU A 72 -10.05 2.20 5.30
N HIS A 73 -9.17 3.07 4.80
CA HIS A 73 -8.68 4.17 5.59
C HIS A 73 -9.93 4.96 5.93
N SER A 74 -10.41 4.84 7.17
CA SER A 74 -11.26 5.84 7.79
C SER A 74 -10.39 7.08 7.94
N GLY A 75 -10.10 7.72 6.80
CA GLY A 75 -9.58 9.06 6.74
C GLY A 75 -10.55 9.90 7.56
N ARG A 76 -9.98 10.67 8.49
CA ARG A 76 -10.63 11.68 9.33
C ARG A 76 -11.98 12.09 8.73
N PRO A 77 -13.12 11.93 9.44
CA PRO A 77 -14.38 12.48 8.97
C PRO A 77 -14.15 13.93 8.61
N LEU A 78 -14.31 14.28 7.34
CA LEU A 78 -14.32 15.67 6.91
C LEU A 78 -15.68 16.23 7.30
N GLU A 79 -15.96 16.26 8.60
CA GLU A 79 -17.04 17.08 9.14
C GLU A 79 -16.52 18.51 9.12
N PHE A 80 -16.52 19.08 7.91
CA PHE A 80 -16.46 20.51 7.76
C PHE A 80 -17.82 21.02 8.20
N ASP A 81 -17.86 21.50 9.44
CA ASP A 81 -19.03 22.09 10.07
C ASP A 81 -19.53 23.27 9.22
N ASN A 82 -20.59 23.02 8.44
CA ASN A 82 -21.20 24.01 7.57
C ASN A 82 -21.84 25.14 8.39
N ASP A 83 -22.19 24.91 9.66
CA ASP A 83 -22.73 25.93 10.53
C ASP A 83 -21.63 26.90 10.99
N GLN A 84 -20.40 26.41 11.22
CA GLN A 84 -19.22 27.26 11.39
C GLN A 84 -18.93 28.10 10.14
N LEU A 85 -18.98 27.50 8.94
CA LEU A 85 -18.79 28.26 7.69
C LEU A 85 -19.88 29.33 7.54
N ARG A 86 -21.13 28.99 7.87
CA ARG A 86 -22.25 29.96 7.86
C ARG A 86 -22.06 31.06 8.89
N ALA A 87 -21.51 30.75 10.06
CA ALA A 87 -21.22 31.73 11.10
C ALA A 87 -20.12 32.71 10.68
N ILE A 88 -19.08 32.25 9.96
CA ILE A 88 -18.03 33.13 9.42
C ILE A 88 -18.60 34.03 8.32
N ILE A 89 -19.38 33.50 7.39
CA ILE A 89 -20.03 34.27 6.31
C ILE A 89 -21.04 35.29 6.88
N LYS A 90 -21.72 34.96 7.98
CA LYS A 90 -22.73 35.83 8.60
C LYS A 90 -22.12 36.81 9.62
N GLY A 91 -20.98 36.47 10.21
CA GLY A 91 -20.23 37.30 11.14
C GLY A 91 -19.34 38.34 10.48
N ASP A 92 -19.04 38.17 9.19
CA ASP A 92 -18.33 39.14 8.37
C ASP A 92 -19.30 39.76 7.34
N PRO A 93 -20.10 40.78 7.73
CA PRO A 93 -20.77 41.59 6.75
C PRO A 93 -19.67 42.37 6.02
N LEU A 94 -19.23 41.85 4.88
CA LEU A 94 -18.41 42.59 3.93
C LEU A 94 -19.22 43.80 3.47
N THR A 95 -19.19 44.84 4.28
CA THR A 95 -19.54 46.20 3.90
C THR A 95 -18.27 46.88 3.44
N THR A 96 -18.49 47.89 2.60
CA THR A 96 -17.55 48.95 2.20
C THR A 96 -16.83 48.62 0.89
N THR A 97 -17.07 49.29 -0.24
CA THR A 97 -17.94 50.42 -0.62
C THR A 97 -18.03 50.40 -2.15
#